data_AF-A0A8X6R6S8-F1
#
_entry.id   AF-A0A8X6R6S8-F1
#
_cell.length_a   1.000
_cell.length_b   1.000
_cell.length_c   1.000
_cell.angle_alpha   90.00
_cell.angle_beta   90.00
_cell.angle_gamma   90.00
#
_symmetry.space_group_name_H-M   'P 1'
#
loop_
_entity.id
_entity.type
_entity.pdbx_description
1 polymer ?
#
loop_
_entity_poly.entity_id
_entity_poly.type
_entity_poly.pdbx_seq_one_letter_code
_entity_poly.pdbx_strand_id
1 'polypeptide(L)'
;MALYSLIIVIVIFTHLSSRASGHGSLVEPPSRSSMWRFGFKTKPNYNDNELFCGEYTVQWQRNGGKCGVCGDAWHLPKPRPNEDGGVYGRGIIVRNYNPGLVV
;
A
#
# COMPACT_ATOMS: atom_id res chain seq x y z
N MET A 1 -1.59 1.42 -48.53
CA MET A 1 -0.52 2.20 -47.89
C MET A 1 -0.94 2.74 -46.52
N ALA A 2 -1.92 3.66 -46.44
CA ALA A 2 -2.34 4.27 -45.16
C ALA A 2 -2.85 3.28 -44.08
N LEU A 3 -3.59 2.24 -44.48
CA LEU A 3 -4.11 1.22 -43.54
C LEU A 3 -2.98 0.38 -42.89
N TYR A 4 -1.95 0.03 -43.66
CA TYR A 4 -0.79 -0.71 -43.16
C TYR A 4 0.02 0.13 -42.18
N SER A 5 0.23 1.41 -42.49
CA SER A 5 0.89 2.36 -41.59
C SER A 5 0.11 2.56 -40.29
N LEU A 6 -1.23 2.62 -40.35
CA LEU A 6 -2.08 2.75 -39.16
C LEU A 6 -1.99 1.51 -38.24
N ILE A 7 -2.00 0.30 -38.83
CA ILE A 7 -1.87 -0.96 -38.06
C ILE A 7 -0.50 -1.01 -37.36
N ILE A 8 0.58 -0.63 -38.05
CA ILE A 8 1.92 -0.59 -37.47
C ILE A 8 1.99 0.38 -36.29
N VAL A 9 1.40 1.57 -36.42
CA VAL A 9 1.35 2.55 -35.32
C VAL A 9 0.59 2.02 -34.11
N ILE A 10 -0.56 1.37 -34.31
CA ILE A 10 -1.36 0.78 -33.22
C ILE A 10 -0.57 -0.32 -32.50
N VAL A 11 0.07 -1.22 -33.25
CA VAL A 11 0.89 -2.30 -32.67
C VAL A 11 2.05 -1.72 -31.85
N ILE A 12 2.78 -0.74 -32.39
CA ILE A 12 3.87 -0.06 -31.67
C ILE A 12 3.34 0.59 -30.36
N PHE A 13 2.22 1.28 -30.41
CA PHE A 13 1.64 1.95 -29.25
C PHE A 13 1.23 0.97 -28.14
N THR A 14 0.69 -0.19 -28.51
CA THR A 14 0.33 -1.25 -27.53
C THR A 14 1.55 -1.88 -26.84
N HIS A 15 2.69 -1.98 -27.53
CA HIS A 15 3.92 -2.54 -26.96
C HIS A 15 4.74 -1.52 -26.16
N LEU A 16 4.59 -0.23 -26.45
CA LEU A 16 5.22 0.86 -25.67
C LEU A 16 4.48 1.17 -24.36
N SER A 17 3.26 0.65 -24.19
CA SER A 17 2.45 0.87 -22.99
C SER A 17 2.92 -0.04 -21.86
N SER A 18 3.79 0.43 -20.95
CA SER A 18 4.17 -0.35 -19.77
C SER A 18 2.96 -0.57 -18.86
N ARG A 19 2.53 -1.83 -18.68
CA ARG A 19 1.54 -2.17 -17.65
C ARG A 19 2.23 -2.17 -16.28
N ALA A 20 1.89 -1.20 -15.44
CA ALA A 20 2.32 -1.21 -14.04
C ALA A 20 1.41 -2.15 -13.25
N SER A 21 1.95 -3.28 -12.81
CA SER A 21 1.32 -4.17 -11.82
C SER A 21 2.26 -4.27 -10.65
N GLY A 22 1.93 -3.58 -9.56
CA GLY A 22 2.79 -3.47 -8.40
C GLY A 22 1.99 -3.18 -7.14
N HIS A 23 2.56 -3.56 -6.01
CA HIS A 23 2.06 -3.22 -4.68
C HIS A 23 3.11 -2.35 -3.99
N GLY A 24 2.68 -1.51 -3.06
CA GLY A 24 3.52 -0.51 -2.42
C GLY A 24 3.40 -0.54 -0.91
N SER A 25 4.49 -0.19 -0.23
CA SER A 25 4.51 0.09 1.20
C SER A 25 5.21 1.42 1.47
N LEU A 26 4.84 2.10 2.55
CA LEU A 26 5.52 3.31 2.98
C LEU A 26 6.86 2.94 3.63
N VAL A 27 7.94 3.30 2.94
CA VAL A 27 9.33 2.96 3.32
C VAL A 27 9.95 4.02 4.23
N GLU A 28 9.69 5.30 4.00
CA GLU A 28 10.26 6.41 4.76
C GLU A 28 9.18 7.46 5.05
N PRO A 29 8.82 7.70 6.33
CA PRO A 29 9.19 6.90 7.50
C PRO A 29 8.64 5.47 7.40
N PRO A 30 9.37 4.43 7.88
CA PRO A 30 8.89 3.04 7.79
C PRO A 30 7.50 2.84 8.39
N SER A 31 6.58 2.29 7.61
CA SER A 31 5.23 1.95 8.08
C SER A 31 5.28 0.88 9.17
N ARG A 32 4.23 0.80 10.01
CA ARG A 32 4.11 -0.19 11.09
C ARG A 32 4.31 -1.64 10.64
N SER A 33 3.79 -2.00 9.46
CA SER A 33 4.00 -3.33 8.86
C SER A 33 5.39 -3.52 8.22
N SER A 34 6.07 -2.44 7.83
CA SER A 34 7.36 -2.49 7.14
C SER A 34 8.56 -2.30 8.06
N MET A 35 8.35 -1.84 9.29
CA MET A 35 9.39 -1.59 10.30
C MET A 35 10.43 -2.72 10.43
N TRP A 36 10.01 -3.98 10.38
CA TRP A 36 10.91 -5.13 10.52
C TRP A 36 11.97 -5.18 9.41
N ARG A 37 11.69 -4.65 8.21
CA ARG A 37 12.64 -4.55 7.10
C ARG A 37 13.78 -3.58 7.38
N PHE A 38 13.58 -2.64 8.30
CA PHE A 38 14.52 -1.56 8.64
C PHE A 38 15.17 -1.75 10.01
N GLY A 39 15.23 -3.00 10.51
CA GLY A 39 15.97 -3.35 11.72
C GLY A 39 15.23 -3.11 13.04
N PHE A 40 13.97 -2.67 13.00
CA PHE A 40 13.15 -2.56 14.21
C PHE A 40 12.74 -3.96 14.71
N LYS A 41 12.76 -4.15 16.04
CA LYS A 41 12.32 -5.40 16.69
C LYS A 41 10.78 -5.49 16.76
N THR A 42 10.13 -5.50 15.59
CA THR A 42 8.67 -5.66 15.43
C THR A 42 8.31 -7.01 14.84
N LYS A 43 7.07 -7.47 15.03
CA LYS A 43 6.60 -8.70 14.39
C LYS A 43 6.66 -8.51 12.86
N PRO A 44 7.31 -9.42 12.11
CA PRO A 44 7.35 -9.31 10.66
C PRO A 44 5.95 -9.43 10.05
N ASN A 45 5.65 -8.54 9.10
CA ASN A 45 4.59 -8.72 8.11
C ASN A 45 5.26 -8.89 6.75
N TYR A 46 5.28 -10.10 6.21
CA TYR A 46 5.89 -10.35 4.89
C TYR A 46 5.04 -9.81 3.73
N ASN A 47 3.76 -9.51 3.99
CA ASN A 47 2.82 -8.89 3.07
C ASN A 47 2.59 -7.42 3.44
N ASP A 48 3.65 -6.71 3.86
CA ASP A 48 3.58 -5.30 4.29
C ASP A 48 3.25 -4.32 3.17
N ASN A 49 3.31 -4.77 1.92
CA ASN A 49 2.84 -4.10 0.72
C ASN A 49 1.37 -4.38 0.38
N GLU A 50 0.68 -5.23 1.16
CA GLU A 50 -0.72 -5.62 0.97
C GLU A 50 -1.63 -4.99 2.04
N LEU A 51 -1.45 -3.70 2.32
CA LEU A 51 -2.36 -2.90 3.18
C LEU A 51 -3.39 -2.11 2.35
N PHE A 52 -4.14 -2.84 1.54
CA PHE A 52 -5.07 -2.39 0.49
C PHE A 52 -6.53 -2.60 0.92
N CYS A 53 -6.84 -2.25 2.17
CA CYS A 53 -8.19 -2.28 2.75
C CYS A 53 -8.84 -3.67 2.80
N GLY A 54 -8.02 -4.73 2.75
CA GLY A 54 -8.45 -6.12 2.77
C GLY A 54 -8.77 -6.75 1.42
N GLU A 55 -8.49 -6.07 0.30
CA GLU A 55 -8.85 -6.39 -1.09
C GLU A 55 -10.06 -5.61 -1.65
N TYR A 56 -10.16 -5.53 -2.98
CA TYR A 56 -11.19 -4.78 -3.69
C TYR A 56 -12.61 -5.20 -3.28
N THR A 57 -12.89 -6.51 -3.28
CA THR A 57 -14.21 -7.06 -2.93
C THR A 57 -14.56 -6.77 -1.47
N VAL A 58 -13.62 -6.94 -0.55
CA VAL A 58 -13.80 -6.61 0.87
C VAL A 58 -14.08 -5.12 1.06
N GLN A 59 -13.31 -4.25 0.41
CA GLN A 59 -13.52 -2.81 0.52
C GLN A 59 -14.87 -2.38 -0.03
N TRP A 60 -15.17 -2.70 -1.29
CA TRP A 60 -16.31 -2.12 -1.99
C TRP A 60 -17.61 -2.88 -1.77
N GLN A 61 -17.59 -4.20 -1.85
CA GLN A 61 -18.82 -5.00 -1.75
C GLN A 61 -19.23 -5.24 -0.31
N ARG A 62 -18.27 -5.52 0.59
CA ARG A 62 -18.57 -5.82 2.00
C ARG A 62 -18.56 -4.59 2.90
N ASN A 63 -17.53 -3.75 2.78
CA ASN A 63 -17.32 -2.62 3.70
C ASN A 63 -17.95 -1.30 3.20
N GLY A 64 -18.59 -1.29 2.03
CA GLY A 64 -19.22 -0.09 1.46
C GLY A 64 -18.23 1.03 1.15
N GLY A 65 -17.07 0.66 0.61
CA GLY A 65 -15.97 1.57 0.28
C GLY A 65 -15.06 1.93 1.47
N LYS A 66 -15.41 1.54 2.69
CA LYS A 66 -14.66 1.91 3.91
C LYS A 66 -13.36 1.12 4.04
N CYS A 67 -12.34 1.79 4.59
CA CYS A 67 -11.00 1.26 4.84
C CYS A 67 -10.56 1.59 6.27
N GLY A 68 -9.79 0.69 6.91
CA GLY A 68 -9.13 0.98 8.18
C GLY A 68 -8.13 2.12 8.02
N VAL A 69 -7.93 2.92 9.08
CA VAL A 69 -7.07 4.12 9.01
C VAL A 69 -5.60 3.79 8.71
N CYS A 70 -5.19 2.54 8.93
CA CYS A 70 -3.85 2.04 8.63
C CYS A 70 -3.82 0.99 7.50
N GLY A 71 -4.84 0.97 6.63
CA GLY A 71 -4.91 0.09 5.45
C GLY A 71 -5.46 -1.32 5.71
N ASP A 72 -5.80 -1.64 6.96
CA ASP A 72 -6.49 -2.89 7.32
C ASP A 72 -7.94 -2.93 6.78
N ALA A 73 -8.52 -4.13 6.66
CA ALA A 73 -9.92 -4.29 6.31
C ALA A 73 -10.85 -3.63 7.35
N TRP A 74 -11.81 -2.83 6.89
CA TRP A 74 -12.66 -2.02 7.79
C TRP A 74 -13.51 -2.85 8.76
N HIS A 75 -14.00 -4.02 8.37
CA HIS A 75 -14.82 -4.85 9.26
C HIS A 75 -14.04 -5.52 10.40
N LEU A 76 -12.70 -5.48 10.39
CA LEU A 76 -11.91 -6.04 11.48
C LEU A 76 -12.17 -5.26 12.78
N PRO A 77 -12.21 -5.96 13.94
CA PRO A 77 -12.37 -5.31 15.23
C PRO A 77 -11.22 -4.34 15.49
N LYS A 78 -11.51 -3.26 16.22
CA LYS A 78 -10.49 -2.32 16.69
C LYS A 78 -9.87 -2.83 18.01
N PRO A 79 -8.57 -2.58 18.25
CA PRO A 79 -7.60 -2.05 17.29
C PRO A 79 -7.30 -3.08 16.19
N ARG A 80 -7.34 -2.64 14.94
CA ARG A 80 -6.98 -3.48 13.79
C ARG A 80 -5.46 -3.77 13.80
N PRO A 81 -4.96 -4.78 13.09
CA PRO A 81 -3.56 -5.20 13.17
C PRO A 81 -2.53 -4.07 13.04
N ASN A 82 -2.76 -3.10 12.15
CA ASN A 82 -1.85 -1.96 11.93
C ASN A 82 -2.26 -0.70 12.69
N GLU A 83 -3.38 -0.70 13.41
CA GLU A 83 -3.78 0.41 14.28
C GLU A 83 -3.00 0.41 15.59
N ASP A 84 -3.08 1.52 16.33
CA ASP A 84 -2.40 1.63 17.62
C ASP A 84 -2.98 0.64 18.64
N GLY A 85 -2.13 -0.11 19.32
CA GLY A 85 -2.52 -1.26 20.14
C GLY A 85 -2.73 -2.57 19.34
N GLY A 86 -2.68 -2.52 18.01
CA GLY A 86 -2.64 -3.69 17.15
C GLY A 86 -1.30 -4.42 17.19
N VAL A 87 -1.24 -5.60 16.58
CA VAL A 87 -0.02 -6.43 16.59
C VAL A 87 1.20 -5.74 15.95
N TYR A 88 0.98 -4.83 14.99
CA TYR A 88 2.02 -4.03 14.35
C TYR A 88 2.12 -2.60 14.93
N GLY A 89 1.06 -2.09 15.56
CA GLY A 89 1.03 -0.75 16.18
C GLY A 89 1.51 -0.75 17.63
N ARG A 90 2.83 -0.83 17.84
CA ARG A 90 3.45 -0.93 19.17
C ARG A 90 3.92 0.40 19.80
N GLY A 91 3.47 1.55 19.27
CA GLY A 91 3.88 2.87 19.78
C GLY A 91 5.36 3.22 19.58
N ILE A 92 6.06 2.55 18.65
CA ILE A 92 7.48 2.82 18.38
C ILE A 92 7.61 4.03 17.45
N ILE A 93 8.39 5.02 17.88
CA ILE A 93 8.71 6.19 17.07
C ILE A 93 9.78 5.82 16.04
N VAL A 94 9.46 5.92 14.75
CA VAL A 94 10.37 5.56 13.65
C VAL A 94 11.21 6.73 13.15
N ARG A 95 10.72 7.96 13.31
CA ARG A 95 11.38 9.22 12.91
C ARG A 95 10.93 10.36 13.80
N ASN A 96 11.76 11.40 13.88
CA ASN A 96 11.44 12.65 14.57
C ASN A 96 11.63 13.80 13.58
N TYR A 97 10.68 14.74 13.56
CA TYR A 97 10.69 15.89 12.68
C TYR A 97 10.41 17.16 13.49
N ASN A 98 11.05 18.27 13.11
CA ASN A 98 10.79 19.57 13.73
C ASN A 98 9.59 20.24 13.05
N PRO A 99 8.78 21.03 13.78
CA PRO A 99 7.70 21.81 13.17
C PRO A 99 8.21 22.68 12.02
N GLY A 100 7.51 22.62 10.88
CA GLY A 100 7.87 23.38 9.67
C GLY A 100 8.94 22.72 8.78
N LEU A 101 9.48 21.56 9.16
CA LEU A 101 10.39 20.80 8.30
C LEU A 101 9.61 20.21 7.11
N VAL A 102 10.13 20.39 5.90
CA VAL A 102 9.64 19.70 4.69
C VAL A 102 10.21 18.28 4.71
N VAL A 103 9.31 17.29 4.66
CA VAL A 103 9.60 15.84 4.75
C VAL A 103 9.12 15.09 3.53
#